data_AF-A0A518VCF7-F1
#
_entry.id   AF-A0A518VCF7-F1
#
_cell.length_a   1.000
_cell.length_b   1.000
_cell.length_c   1.000
_cell.angle_alpha   90.00
_cell.angle_beta   90.00
_cell.angle_gamma   90.00
#
_symmetry.space_group_name_H-M   'P 1'
#
loop_
_entity.id
_entity.type
_entity.pdbx_description
1 polymer ?
#
loop_
_entity_poly.entity_id
_entity_poly.type
_entity_poly.pdbx_seq_one_letter_code
_entity_poly.pdbx_strand_id
1 'polypeptide(L)'
;MFARVSFDSDNRIKIQEKEELELFIGDVVDCKPLVLENGELKEFYSWSHTYKEEEAALSEGKMKFVTTSDYVELKPSKEYLIEVESFIQKFPTIIIKIRGTVQASNSAVANMLKQMQEVQDKFQKALQSFDKKIEFNQKCDVHIGNLGLLNINQMGYAVDKCTEELQVILNQGWRILAVCPQSNQRRPDYVLGRFNGEDDAEVICINF
;
A
#
# COMPACT_ATOMS: atom_id res chain seq x y z
N MET A 1 3.72 13.00 2.34
CA MET A 1 3.50 13.04 0.87
C MET A 1 4.74 13.59 0.13
N PHE A 2 5.16 13.03 -1.01
CA PHE A 2 6.24 13.62 -1.82
C PHE A 2 5.71 14.61 -2.88
N ALA A 3 6.37 15.76 -3.02
CA ALA A 3 6.01 16.79 -3.99
C ALA A 3 7.22 17.50 -4.60
N ARG A 4 7.06 17.95 -5.85
CA ARG A 4 7.95 18.93 -6.47
C ARG A 4 7.58 20.32 -5.99
N VAL A 5 8.54 21.00 -5.38
CA VAL A 5 8.35 22.32 -4.79
C VAL A 5 9.39 23.32 -5.29
N SER A 6 9.01 24.58 -5.31
CA SER A 6 9.92 25.71 -5.49
C SER A 6 9.77 26.64 -4.29
N PHE A 7 10.86 27.27 -3.84
CA PHE A 7 10.78 28.27 -2.78
C PHE A 7 10.10 29.55 -3.27
N ASP A 8 9.42 30.25 -2.35
CA ASP A 8 9.01 31.62 -2.60
C ASP A 8 10.19 32.59 -2.47
N SER A 9 10.13 33.73 -3.17
CA SER A 9 11.19 34.76 -3.16
C SER A 9 11.35 35.46 -1.82
N ASP A 10 10.33 35.43 -0.96
CA ASP A 10 10.36 36.14 0.32
C ASP A 10 11.03 35.32 1.45
N ASN A 11 11.54 34.12 1.14
CA ASN A 11 12.20 33.28 2.12
C ASN A 11 13.61 33.77 2.44
N ARG A 12 13.76 34.33 3.64
CA ARG A 12 15.05 34.76 4.19
C ARG A 12 15.42 33.84 5.35
N ILE A 13 16.48 33.06 5.17
CA ILE A 13 16.94 32.08 6.17
C ILE A 13 18.37 32.38 6.58
N LYS A 14 18.80 31.86 7.73
CA LYS A 14 20.20 31.98 8.15
C LYS A 14 21.11 31.07 7.33
N ILE A 15 22.39 31.41 7.22
CA ILE A 15 23.40 30.58 6.54
C ILE A 15 23.46 29.16 7.14
N GLN A 16 23.39 29.02 8.47
CA GLN A 16 23.36 27.70 9.13
C GLN A 16 22.11 26.88 8.74
N GLU A 17 20.96 27.54 8.68
CA GLU A 17 19.68 26.92 8.32
C GLU A 17 19.67 26.49 6.83
N LYS A 18 20.40 27.22 5.98
CA LYS A 18 20.66 26.85 4.58
C LYS A 18 21.45 25.54 4.49
N GLU A 19 22.50 25.36 5.28
CA GLU A 19 23.30 24.12 5.26
C GLU A 19 22.46 22.91 5.68
N GLU A 20 21.60 23.08 6.70
CA GLU A 20 20.65 22.04 7.11
C GLU A 20 19.59 21.73 6.05
N LEU A 21 19.14 22.75 5.32
CA LEU A 21 18.20 22.64 4.22
C LEU A 21 18.82 21.87 3.03
N GLU A 22 20.04 22.21 2.64
CA GLU A 22 20.80 21.50 1.60
C GLU A 22 21.02 20.04 1.97
N LEU A 23 21.34 19.75 3.24
CA LEU A 23 21.48 18.39 3.74
C LEU A 23 20.15 17.63 3.72
N PHE A 24 19.05 18.28 4.09
CA PHE A 24 17.72 17.66 4.09
C PHE A 24 17.23 17.33 2.67
N ILE A 25 17.45 18.25 1.73
CA ILE A 25 17.06 18.08 0.33
C ILE A 25 18.02 17.14 -0.41
N GLY A 26 19.28 17.08 0.02
CA GLY A 26 20.34 16.32 -0.64
C GLY A 26 20.81 16.99 -1.94
N ASP A 27 20.60 18.30 -2.09
CA ASP A 27 20.98 19.07 -3.28
C ASP A 27 21.35 20.51 -2.88
N VAL A 28 22.14 21.17 -3.71
CA VAL A 28 22.56 22.56 -3.54
C VAL A 28 21.37 23.48 -3.81
N VAL A 29 21.13 24.40 -2.87
CA VAL A 29 20.02 25.35 -2.90
C VAL A 29 20.50 26.70 -3.44
N ASP A 30 19.86 27.17 -4.51
CA ASP A 30 20.17 28.48 -5.09
C ASP A 30 19.68 29.60 -4.17
N CYS A 31 20.63 30.40 -3.68
CA CYS A 31 20.38 31.48 -2.73
C CYS A 31 21.17 32.74 -3.09
N LYS A 32 20.70 33.90 -2.63
CA LYS A 32 21.42 35.18 -2.72
C LYS A 32 21.88 35.63 -1.32
N PRO A 33 23.14 36.04 -1.14
CA PRO A 33 23.57 36.64 0.11
C PRO A 33 22.90 38.00 0.29
N LEU A 34 22.41 38.28 1.50
CA LEU A 34 21.88 39.58 1.88
C LEU A 34 22.95 40.39 2.61
N VAL A 35 22.79 41.70 2.60
CA VAL A 35 23.61 42.66 3.35
C VAL A 35 22.70 43.55 4.19
N LEU A 36 23.26 44.13 5.25
CA LEU A 36 22.55 45.05 6.13
C LEU A 36 22.83 46.48 5.70
N GLU A 37 21.79 47.17 5.22
CA GLU A 37 21.77 48.61 4.95
C GLU A 37 20.91 49.27 6.05
N ASN A 38 21.51 50.05 6.95
CA ASN A 38 20.79 50.74 8.04
C ASN A 38 19.88 49.83 8.91
N GLY A 39 20.27 48.57 9.10
CA GLY A 39 19.51 47.58 9.85
C GLY A 39 18.45 46.82 9.04
N GLU A 40 18.25 47.17 7.77
CA GLU A 40 17.38 46.43 6.85
C GLU A 40 18.19 45.45 5.98
N LEU A 41 17.64 44.25 5.78
CA LEU A 41 18.23 43.25 4.90
C LEU A 41 17.91 43.56 3.43
N LYS A 42 18.95 43.78 2.62
CA LYS A 42 18.85 44.05 1.18
C LYS A 42 19.86 43.27 0.36
N GLU A 43 19.63 43.22 -0.95
CA GLU A 43 20.58 42.64 -1.90
C GLU A 43 21.83 43.53 -2.07
N PHE A 44 22.99 42.91 -2.26
CA PHE A 44 24.22 43.64 -2.55
C PHE A 44 24.31 44.03 -4.03
N TYR A 45 24.56 45.30 -4.32
CA TYR A 45 24.79 45.81 -5.66
C TYR A 45 26.10 46.60 -5.68
N SER A 46 27.09 46.13 -6.45
CA SER A 46 28.43 46.73 -6.49
C SER A 46 28.46 48.19 -6.99
N TRP A 47 27.41 48.63 -7.68
CA TRP A 47 27.28 49.99 -8.21
C TRP A 47 26.62 50.96 -7.22
N SER A 48 26.02 50.47 -6.12
CA SER A 48 25.36 51.29 -5.11
C SER A 48 25.77 50.98 -3.66
N HIS A 49 26.48 49.88 -3.40
CA HIS A 49 26.87 49.43 -2.07
C HIS A 49 28.39 49.29 -1.93
N THR A 50 28.92 49.71 -0.78
CA THR A 50 30.33 49.50 -0.39
C THR A 50 30.43 49.02 1.05
N TYR A 51 31.44 48.19 1.33
CA TYR A 51 31.76 47.73 2.68
C TYR A 51 32.69 48.69 3.44
N LYS A 52 33.08 49.81 2.83
CA LYS A 52 33.97 50.80 3.43
C LYS A 52 33.22 52.09 3.70
N GLU A 53 33.17 52.48 4.95
CA GLU A 53 32.45 53.66 5.41
C GLU A 53 33.02 54.96 4.79
N GLU A 54 34.34 55.04 4.65
CA GLU A 54 35.05 56.18 4.07
C GLU A 54 34.67 56.41 2.58
N GLU A 55 34.58 55.32 1.80
CA GLU A 55 34.20 55.39 0.38
C GLU A 55 32.73 55.77 0.20
N ALA A 56 31.85 55.35 1.11
CA ALA A 56 30.45 55.77 1.10
C ALA A 56 30.31 57.27 1.40
N ALA A 57 31.05 57.79 2.39
CA ALA A 57 31.03 59.20 2.77
C ALA A 57 31.57 60.13 1.65
N LEU A 58 32.57 59.67 0.90
CA LEU A 58 33.16 60.40 -0.23
C LEU A 58 32.30 60.38 -1.51
N SER A 59 31.29 59.52 -1.57
CA SER A 59 30.52 59.27 -2.80
C SER A 59 29.36 60.23 -3.08
N GLU A 60 29.18 61.28 -2.26
CA GLU A 60 28.05 62.23 -2.34
C GLU A 60 26.68 61.52 -2.46
N GLY A 61 26.50 60.41 -1.73
CA GLY A 61 25.24 59.66 -1.69
C GLY A 61 25.03 58.65 -2.83
N LYS A 62 26.02 58.44 -3.72
CA LYS A 62 25.95 57.42 -4.77
C LYS A 62 26.19 56.00 -4.25
N MET A 63 27.03 55.85 -3.23
CA MET A 63 27.35 54.57 -2.59
C MET A 63 26.87 54.59 -1.14
N LYS A 64 26.19 53.52 -0.73
CA LYS A 64 25.74 53.32 0.64
C LYS A 64 26.62 52.30 1.34
N PHE A 65 26.95 52.60 2.60
CA PHE A 65 27.67 51.67 3.44
C PHE A 65 26.75 50.50 3.84
N VAL A 66 27.25 49.28 3.66
CA VAL A 66 26.55 48.05 4.03
C VAL A 66 27.45 47.15 4.85
N THR A 67 26.86 46.39 5.77
CA THR A 67 27.55 45.38 6.59
C THR A 67 27.16 43.97 6.16
N THR A 68 28.01 42.99 6.45
CA THR A 68 27.75 41.58 6.15
C THR A 68 26.58 41.06 6.99
N SER A 69 25.68 40.31 6.37
CA SER A 69 24.57 39.64 7.05
C SER A 69 24.78 38.13 7.08
N ASP A 70 24.23 37.49 8.11
CA ASP A 70 24.17 36.03 8.24
C ASP A 70 22.94 35.42 7.55
N TYR A 71 22.22 36.22 6.75
CA TYR A 71 21.00 35.83 6.06
C TYR A 71 21.20 35.67 4.55
N VAL A 72 20.49 34.70 4.00
CA VAL A 72 20.40 34.45 2.56
C VAL A 72 18.93 34.41 2.12
N GLU A 73 18.67 34.87 0.91
CA GLU A 73 17.36 34.79 0.27
C GLU A 73 17.32 33.57 -0.66
N LEU A 74 16.30 32.71 -0.52
CA LEU A 74 16.13 31.54 -1.38
C LEU A 74 15.56 31.95 -2.74
N LYS A 75 16.16 31.47 -3.84
CA LYS A 75 15.65 31.75 -5.18
C LYS A 75 14.58 30.75 -5.61
N PRO A 76 13.53 31.21 -6.34
CA PRO A 76 12.51 30.34 -6.93
C PRO A 76 12.98 29.64 -8.22
N SER A 77 14.26 29.73 -8.58
CA SER A 77 14.82 29.31 -9.87
C SER A 77 14.84 27.79 -10.07
N LYS A 78 14.93 27.03 -8.99
CA LYS A 78 15.11 25.57 -9.01
C LYS A 78 13.97 24.88 -8.26
N GLU A 79 13.58 23.72 -8.77
CA GLU A 79 12.58 22.86 -8.15
C GLU A 79 13.26 21.70 -7.43
N TYR A 80 12.69 21.30 -6.30
CA TYR A 80 13.21 20.23 -5.44
C TYR A 80 12.12 19.21 -5.17
N LEU A 81 12.52 17.94 -5.03
CA LEU A 81 11.62 16.87 -4.60
C LEU A 81 11.74 16.70 -3.10
N ILE A 82 10.67 16.94 -2.36
CA ILE A 82 10.67 16.85 -0.89
C ILE A 82 9.50 16.02 -0.37
N GLU A 83 9.69 15.43 0.80
CA GLU A 83 8.60 14.90 1.62
C GLU A 83 7.98 16.06 2.42
N VAL A 84 6.75 16.44 2.06
CA VAL A 84 6.12 17.70 2.49
C VAL A 84 5.89 17.75 3.99
N GLU A 85 5.51 16.65 4.63
CA GLU A 85 5.16 16.63 6.05
C GLU A 85 6.40 16.83 6.93
N SER A 86 7.45 16.05 6.67
CA SER A 86 8.75 16.15 7.35
C SER A 86 9.40 17.50 7.10
N PHE A 87 9.26 18.04 5.88
CA PHE A 87 9.78 19.37 5.54
C PHE A 87 9.11 20.46 6.37
N ILE A 88 7.77 20.48 6.44
CA ILE A 88 7.02 21.49 7.21
C ILE A 88 7.31 21.36 8.72
N GLN A 89 7.48 20.14 9.22
CA GLN A 89 7.85 19.92 10.62
C GLN A 89 9.24 20.46 10.95
N LYS A 90 10.20 20.28 10.04
CA LYS A 90 11.59 20.70 10.27
C LYS A 90 11.81 22.18 9.98
N PHE A 91 11.16 22.72 8.96
CA PHE A 91 11.32 24.10 8.48
C PHE A 91 9.95 24.82 8.41
N PRO A 92 9.32 25.11 9.56
CA PRO A 92 7.96 25.66 9.60
C PRO A 92 7.84 27.09 9.06
N THR A 93 8.95 27.81 8.97
CA THR A 93 9.02 29.21 8.52
C THR A 93 9.21 29.36 7.01
N ILE A 94 9.63 28.30 6.31
CA ILE A 94 9.94 28.36 4.87
C ILE A 94 8.66 28.16 4.06
N ILE A 95 8.34 29.14 3.22
CA ILE A 95 7.18 29.12 2.34
C ILE A 95 7.53 28.41 1.02
N ILE A 96 6.80 27.35 0.71
CA ILE A 96 7.00 26.55 -0.51
C ILE A 96 5.79 26.62 -1.44
N LYS A 97 6.05 26.66 -2.74
CA LYS A 97 5.03 26.52 -3.80
C LYS A 97 5.06 25.09 -4.32
N ILE A 98 3.97 24.36 -4.13
CA ILE A 98 3.82 22.99 -4.64
C ILE A 98 3.44 23.06 -6.12
N ARG A 99 4.31 22.52 -6.99
CA ARG A 99 4.09 22.50 -8.45
C ARG A 99 3.37 21.23 -8.92
N GLY A 100 3.65 20.12 -8.25
CA GLY A 100 3.03 18.84 -8.55
C GLY A 100 3.33 17.84 -7.46
N THR A 101 2.37 16.99 -7.14
CA THR A 101 2.58 15.87 -6.24
C THR A 101 3.09 14.69 -7.04
N VAL A 102 4.05 13.95 -6.47
CA VAL A 102 4.38 12.65 -7.05
C VAL A 102 3.20 11.76 -6.71
N GLN A 103 2.39 11.42 -7.71
CA GLN A 103 1.55 10.23 -7.62
C GLN A 103 2.50 9.04 -7.58
N ALA A 104 3.06 8.76 -6.39
CA ALA A 104 3.51 7.43 -6.09
C ALA A 104 2.29 6.57 -6.41
N SER A 105 2.44 5.66 -7.35
CA SER A 105 1.41 4.69 -7.66
C SER A 105 1.25 3.80 -6.44
N ASN A 106 0.56 4.33 -5.43
CA ASN A 106 -0.21 3.55 -4.48
C ASN A 106 -1.27 2.74 -5.22
N SER A 107 -1.32 2.70 -6.56
CA SER A 107 -2.13 1.73 -7.29
C SER A 107 -1.80 0.31 -6.85
N ALA A 108 -0.54 -0.07 -6.60
CA ALA A 108 -0.27 -1.46 -6.18
C ALA A 108 -0.86 -1.77 -4.79
N VAL A 109 -0.57 -0.95 -3.78
CA VAL A 109 -1.03 -1.20 -2.39
C VAL A 109 -2.51 -0.85 -2.22
N ALA A 110 -3.01 0.22 -2.84
CA ALA A 110 -4.42 0.59 -2.79
C ALA A 110 -5.29 -0.35 -3.64
N ASN A 111 -4.81 -0.85 -4.80
CA ASN A 111 -5.52 -1.89 -5.52
C ASN A 111 -5.49 -3.21 -4.74
N MET A 112 -4.38 -3.54 -4.06
CA MET A 112 -4.31 -4.71 -3.18
C MET A 112 -5.26 -4.60 -1.99
N LEU A 113 -5.33 -3.44 -1.33
CA LEU A 113 -6.28 -3.16 -0.25
C LEU A 113 -7.73 -3.24 -0.75
N LYS A 114 -8.01 -2.68 -1.93
CA LYS A 114 -9.33 -2.75 -2.56
C LYS A 114 -9.71 -4.19 -2.94
N GLN A 115 -8.77 -4.96 -3.49
CA GLN A 115 -8.97 -6.38 -3.76
C GLN A 115 -9.16 -7.18 -2.47
N MET A 116 -8.42 -6.89 -1.40
CA MET A 116 -8.61 -7.52 -0.09
C MET A 116 -9.97 -7.18 0.51
N GLN A 117 -10.45 -5.94 0.38
CA GLN A 117 -11.79 -5.55 0.81
C GLN A 117 -12.88 -6.26 -0.01
N GLU A 118 -12.73 -6.35 -1.33
CA GLU A 118 -13.67 -7.09 -2.19
C GLU A 118 -13.68 -8.59 -1.87
N VAL A 119 -12.52 -9.17 -1.59
CA VAL A 119 -12.40 -10.58 -1.15
C VAL A 119 -13.04 -10.75 0.22
N GLN A 120 -12.81 -9.85 1.17
CA GLN A 120 -13.44 -9.88 2.49
C GLN A 120 -14.96 -9.77 2.39
N ASP A 121 -15.48 -8.88 1.57
CA ASP A 121 -16.92 -8.72 1.34
C ASP A 121 -17.53 -9.95 0.67
N LYS A 122 -16.84 -10.55 -0.31
CA LYS A 122 -17.28 -11.81 -0.92
C LYS A 122 -17.24 -12.95 0.09
N PHE A 123 -16.20 -13.02 0.92
CA PHE A 123 -16.06 -14.04 1.95
C PHE A 123 -17.13 -13.89 3.03
N GLN A 124 -17.42 -12.66 3.45
CA GLN A 124 -18.44 -12.36 4.45
C GLN A 124 -19.85 -12.60 3.91
N LYS A 125 -20.12 -12.26 2.65
CA LYS A 125 -21.37 -12.64 1.97
C LYS A 125 -21.51 -14.16 1.83
N ALA A 126 -20.42 -14.85 1.48
CA ALA A 126 -20.40 -16.30 1.40
C ALA A 126 -20.68 -16.92 2.78
N LEU A 127 -20.00 -16.47 3.83
CA LEU A 127 -20.24 -16.90 5.22
C LEU A 127 -21.68 -16.63 5.68
N GLN A 128 -22.23 -15.45 5.37
CA GLN A 128 -23.63 -15.13 5.67
C GLN A 128 -24.63 -15.99 4.87
N SER A 129 -24.26 -16.44 3.66
CA SER A 129 -25.04 -17.42 2.92
C SER A 129 -24.88 -18.86 3.45
N PHE A 130 -23.71 -19.21 4.00
CA PHE A 130 -23.45 -20.52 4.61
C PHE A 130 -24.22 -20.72 5.92
N ASP A 131 -24.35 -19.66 6.74
CA ASP A 131 -24.96 -19.78 8.08
C ASP A 131 -26.50 -19.82 8.04
N LYS A 132 -27.13 -19.52 6.89
CA LYS A 132 -28.59 -19.36 6.81
C LYS A 132 -29.38 -20.57 6.36
N LYS A 133 -28.78 -21.62 5.77
CA LYS A 133 -29.55 -22.80 5.34
C LYS A 133 -28.69 -24.05 5.32
N ILE A 134 -29.07 -25.04 6.14
CA ILE A 134 -29.16 -26.41 5.62
C ILE A 134 -30.12 -26.29 4.42
N GLU A 135 -29.58 -26.29 3.20
CA GLU A 135 -30.33 -25.90 2.01
C GLU A 135 -31.57 -26.78 1.83
N PHE A 136 -32.72 -26.13 1.84
CA PHE A 136 -34.03 -26.75 1.69
C PHE A 136 -34.52 -26.45 0.28
N ASN A 137 -34.82 -27.49 -0.50
CA ASN A 137 -35.38 -27.33 -1.83
C ASN A 137 -36.81 -26.82 -1.71
N GLN A 138 -37.01 -25.50 -1.82
CA GLN A 138 -38.32 -24.85 -1.65
C GLN A 138 -39.38 -25.28 -2.69
N LYS A 139 -38.99 -25.98 -3.76
CA LYS A 139 -39.94 -26.50 -4.76
C LYS A 139 -40.52 -27.86 -4.34
N CYS A 140 -39.75 -28.65 -3.61
CA CYS A 140 -40.13 -30.01 -3.21
C CYS A 140 -40.24 -30.17 -1.69
N ASP A 141 -39.87 -29.14 -0.93
CA ASP A 141 -39.78 -29.10 0.52
C ASP A 141 -38.96 -30.25 1.12
N VAL A 142 -37.83 -30.56 0.49
CA VAL A 142 -36.90 -31.62 0.91
C VAL A 142 -35.54 -31.03 1.27
N HIS A 143 -34.92 -31.56 2.33
CA HIS A 143 -33.53 -31.27 2.67
C HIS A 143 -32.60 -31.69 1.53
N ILE A 144 -31.79 -30.75 1.06
CA ILE A 144 -30.69 -31.04 0.13
C ILE A 144 -29.52 -31.58 0.94
N GLY A 145 -28.81 -32.56 0.38
CA GLY A 145 -27.57 -33.07 0.99
C GLY A 145 -26.57 -31.94 1.22
N ASN A 146 -25.71 -32.10 2.24
CA ASN A 146 -24.60 -31.18 2.52
C ASN A 146 -23.76 -30.95 1.23
N LEU A 147 -23.18 -29.75 1.05
CA LEU A 147 -22.31 -29.38 -0.08
C LEU A 147 -21.22 -30.42 -0.37
N GLY A 148 -20.74 -31.12 0.66
CA GLY A 148 -19.80 -32.24 0.50
C GLY A 148 -20.33 -33.40 -0.35
N LEU A 149 -21.65 -33.67 -0.33
CA LEU A 149 -22.31 -34.68 -1.17
C LEU A 149 -22.60 -34.17 -2.58
N LEU A 150 -22.87 -32.87 -2.75
CA LEU A 150 -23.07 -32.24 -4.06
C LEU A 150 -21.79 -32.24 -4.90
N ASN A 151 -20.63 -32.28 -4.25
CA ASN A 151 -19.32 -32.37 -4.90
C ASN A 151 -18.91 -33.80 -5.26
N ILE A 152 -19.78 -34.81 -5.14
CA ILE A 152 -19.44 -36.20 -5.45
C ILE A 152 -19.93 -36.53 -6.85
N ASN A 153 -19.01 -36.92 -7.72
CA ASN A 153 -19.32 -37.39 -9.08
C ASN A 153 -18.81 -38.81 -9.36
N GLN A 154 -18.05 -39.41 -8.43
CA GLN A 154 -17.64 -40.81 -8.50
C GLN A 154 -18.07 -41.57 -7.24
N MET A 155 -18.60 -42.77 -7.46
CA MET A 155 -19.09 -43.65 -6.40
C MET A 155 -18.30 -44.95 -6.40
N GLY A 156 -18.14 -45.54 -5.22
CA GLY A 156 -17.51 -46.83 -5.05
C GLY A 156 -18.20 -47.61 -3.95
N TYR A 157 -18.04 -48.92 -3.98
CA TYR A 157 -18.45 -49.79 -2.88
C TYR A 157 -17.32 -50.74 -2.51
N ALA A 158 -17.17 -50.96 -1.21
CA ALA A 158 -16.16 -51.85 -0.66
C ALA A 158 -16.85 -52.86 0.27
N VAL A 159 -16.60 -54.14 0.04
CA VAL A 159 -17.23 -55.25 0.78
C VAL A 159 -16.21 -55.96 1.65
N ASP A 160 -16.57 -56.30 2.88
CA ASP A 160 -15.78 -57.09 3.84
C ASP A 160 -14.32 -56.61 4.07
N LYS A 161 -14.06 -55.31 3.90
CA LYS A 161 -12.71 -54.74 4.07
C LYS A 161 -12.35 -54.55 5.53
N CYS A 162 -11.12 -54.89 5.88
CA CYS A 162 -10.57 -54.56 7.20
C CYS A 162 -10.17 -53.08 7.27
N THR A 163 -9.90 -52.57 8.48
CA THR A 163 -9.53 -51.17 8.70
C THR A 163 -8.31 -50.73 7.89
N GLU A 164 -7.32 -51.62 7.72
CA GLU A 164 -6.09 -51.31 6.97
C GLU A 164 -6.36 -51.16 5.46
N GLU A 165 -7.09 -52.12 4.87
CA GLU A 165 -7.49 -52.07 3.45
C GLU A 165 -8.40 -50.88 3.16
N LEU A 166 -9.35 -50.60 4.05
CA LEU A 166 -10.22 -49.44 3.94
C LEU A 166 -9.40 -48.14 3.99
N GLN A 167 -8.41 -48.05 4.88
CA GLN A 167 -7.56 -46.87 4.99
C GLN A 167 -6.75 -46.61 3.71
N VAL A 168 -6.31 -47.65 3.00
CA VAL A 168 -5.65 -47.50 1.69
C VAL A 168 -6.59 -46.80 0.70
N ILE A 169 -7.87 -47.20 0.65
CA ILE A 169 -8.87 -46.60 -0.23
C ILE A 169 -9.15 -45.13 0.17
N LEU A 170 -9.24 -44.84 1.47
CA LEU A 170 -9.42 -43.47 1.96
C LEU A 170 -8.23 -42.56 1.64
N ASN A 171 -7.01 -43.10 1.69
CA ASN A 171 -5.78 -42.38 1.35
C ASN A 171 -5.72 -42.01 -0.15
N GLN A 172 -6.40 -42.76 -1.02
CA GLN A 172 -6.57 -42.44 -2.44
C GLN A 172 -7.57 -41.29 -2.70
N GLY A 173 -8.15 -40.71 -1.64
CA GLY A 173 -9.07 -39.57 -1.73
C GLY A 173 -10.54 -39.94 -1.67
N TRP A 174 -10.89 -41.21 -1.48
CA TRP A 174 -12.27 -41.63 -1.23
C TRP A 174 -12.73 -41.23 0.18
N ARG A 175 -14.04 -41.02 0.33
CA ARG A 175 -14.70 -40.70 1.61
C ARG A 175 -15.88 -41.62 1.84
N ILE A 176 -16.10 -42.01 3.10
CA ILE A 176 -17.23 -42.86 3.48
C ILE A 176 -18.51 -42.03 3.45
N LEU A 177 -19.50 -42.48 2.69
CA LEU A 177 -20.83 -41.88 2.59
C LEU A 177 -21.84 -42.63 3.43
N ALA A 178 -21.76 -43.96 3.41
CA ALA A 178 -22.60 -44.82 4.23
C ALA A 178 -21.82 -46.06 4.68
N VAL A 179 -22.16 -46.53 5.88
CA VAL A 179 -21.70 -47.80 6.44
C VAL A 179 -22.91 -48.71 6.52
N CYS A 180 -22.84 -49.87 5.88
CA CYS A 180 -23.92 -50.84 5.78
C CYS A 180 -23.56 -52.08 6.60
N PRO A 181 -23.90 -52.13 7.90
CA PRO A 181 -23.70 -53.32 8.71
C PRO A 181 -24.65 -54.42 8.22
N GLN A 182 -24.09 -55.56 7.82
CA GLN A 182 -24.90 -56.73 7.45
C GLN A 182 -24.92 -57.77 8.58
N SER A 183 -26.01 -58.51 8.72
CA SER A 183 -26.20 -59.49 9.79
C SER A 183 -25.41 -60.80 9.60
N ASN A 184 -24.94 -61.07 8.39
CA ASN A 184 -24.28 -62.30 7.95
C ASN A 184 -22.75 -62.17 7.84
N GLN A 185 -22.17 -60.99 8.07
CA GLN A 185 -20.73 -60.77 8.04
C GLN A 185 -20.28 -59.95 9.25
N ARG A 186 -19.05 -60.20 9.71
CA ARG A 186 -18.46 -59.47 10.84
C ARG A 186 -18.14 -58.01 10.47
N ARG A 187 -17.76 -57.75 9.22
CA ARG A 187 -17.30 -56.43 8.77
C ARG A 187 -18.42 -55.74 7.97
N PRO A 188 -18.60 -54.42 8.12
CA PRO A 188 -19.58 -53.69 7.32
C PRO A 188 -19.15 -53.57 5.86
N ASP A 189 -20.13 -53.30 5.00
CA ASP A 189 -19.86 -52.74 3.68
C ASP A 189 -19.82 -51.22 3.73
N TYR A 190 -19.09 -50.62 2.80
CA TYR A 190 -18.90 -49.19 2.74
C TYR A 190 -19.33 -48.67 1.39
N VAL A 191 -20.20 -47.65 1.38
CA VAL A 191 -20.46 -46.81 0.21
C VAL A 191 -19.50 -45.64 0.28
N LEU A 192 -18.72 -45.46 -0.78
CA LEU A 192 -17.65 -44.48 -0.89
C LEU A 192 -17.97 -43.45 -1.98
N GLY A 193 -17.48 -42.23 -1.80
CA GLY A 193 -17.58 -41.16 -2.78
C GLY A 193 -16.29 -40.37 -2.92
N ARG A 194 -16.07 -39.82 -4.12
CA ARG A 194 -14.93 -38.97 -4.46
C ARG A 194 -15.36 -37.91 -5.49
N PHE A 195 -14.66 -36.77 -5.46
CA PHE A 195 -14.69 -35.80 -6.55
C PHE A 195 -13.55 -36.08 -7.54
N ASN A 196 -13.88 -36.20 -8.82
CA ASN A 196 -12.94 -36.17 -9.94
C ASN A 196 -13.13 -34.86 -10.73
N GLY A 197 -12.04 -34.14 -10.98
CA GLY A 197 -12.08 -32.82 -11.64
C GLY A 197 -12.14 -32.86 -13.17
N GLU A 198 -12.23 -34.05 -13.77
CA GLU A 198 -12.37 -34.21 -15.22
C GLU A 198 -13.84 -33.98 -15.62
N ASP A 199 -14.07 -33.00 -16.51
CA ASP A 199 -15.37 -32.41 -16.84
C ASP A 199 -16.40 -33.39 -17.47
N ASP A 200 -15.96 -34.58 -17.89
CA ASP A 200 -16.76 -35.64 -18.52
C ASP A 200 -16.74 -36.97 -17.74
N ALA A 201 -16.59 -36.91 -16.40
CA ALA A 201 -16.56 -38.13 -15.60
C ALA A 201 -17.89 -38.90 -15.68
N GLU A 202 -17.93 -39.96 -16.50
CA GLU A 202 -18.98 -40.97 -16.41
C GLU A 202 -19.12 -41.43 -14.95
N VAL A 203 -20.35 -41.51 -14.46
CA VAL A 203 -20.64 -41.98 -13.10
C VAL A 203 -20.38 -43.48 -13.07
N ILE A 204 -19.11 -43.84 -12.86
CA ILE A 204 -18.66 -45.23 -12.78
C ILE A 204 -18.68 -45.63 -11.31
N CYS A 205 -19.37 -46.73 -11.02
CA CYS A 205 -19.35 -47.36 -9.70
C CYS A 205 -18.21 -48.38 -9.64
N ILE A 206 -17.22 -48.13 -8.79
CA ILE A 206 -16.04 -49.01 -8.64
C ILE A 206 -16.26 -50.00 -7.50
N ASN A 207 -15.97 -51.29 -7.74
CA ASN A 207 -15.92 -52.32 -6.71
C ASN A 207 -14.48 -52.50 -6.22
N PHE A 208 -14.27 -52.46 -4.89
CA PHE A 208 -12.97 -52.61 -4.24
C PHE A 208 -12.79 -53.95 -3.54
#